data_AF-A0A0S8K135-F1
#
_entry.id   AF-A0A0S8K135-F1
#
_cell.length_a   1.000
_cell.length_b   1.000
_cell.length_c   1.000
_cell.angle_alpha   90.00
_cell.angle_beta   90.00
_cell.angle_gamma   90.00
#
_symmetry.space_group_name_H-M   'P 1'
#
loop_
_entity.id
_entity.type
_entity.pdbx_description
1 polymer ?
#
loop_
_entity_poly.entity_id
_entity_poly.type
_entity_poly.pdbx_seq_one_letter_code
_entity_poly.pdbx_strand_id
1 'polypeptide(L)'
;MARVGRNAPCPCGSGKKYKNCCLKKDRAKRIRDSAWRREEQVTLEKLITFAQRPALSTQLVVAFNLFWNGNYGVEGWNALDSDEIGRFLDWYVHDYRLERSRERIVDLFMEEMGSRLLSGELERVRAWSDSYMSVYRMTGPAEQGLLSVVDIFRGTGETVGDDGLGQLGLPSDLILGRVLHSSTPSHFSWAAILLPAAMEAKVVSVITAAYEQYQETHTETSWPDFLSNSGYMFNHYLLRSAAESGEARRAAGAYYDASGTVAKLREAEKRLRERAAREAEERRREEERPTEESVEPLRQTRGGIFLPGHVQYKGSRELKQ
;
A
#
# COMPACT_ATOMS: atom_id res chain seq x y z
N MET A 1 25.69 0.57 -9.34
CA MET A 1 24.90 -0.06 -10.42
C MET A 1 25.40 0.45 -11.77
N ALA A 2 25.64 -0.45 -12.73
CA ALA A 2 26.06 -0.08 -14.08
C ALA A 2 24.98 0.79 -14.74
N ARG A 3 25.35 1.95 -15.29
CA ARG A 3 24.41 2.81 -16.03
C ARG A 3 23.94 2.06 -17.27
N VAL A 4 22.64 1.78 -17.35
CA VAL A 4 22.02 1.15 -18.54
C VAL A 4 22.33 2.00 -19.76
N GLY A 5 22.94 1.40 -20.79
CA GLY A 5 23.27 2.09 -22.03
C GLY A 5 22.03 2.66 -22.70
N ARG A 6 22.10 3.91 -23.18
CA ARG A 6 20.95 4.64 -23.77
C ARG A 6 20.21 3.86 -24.89
N ASN A 7 20.94 3.05 -25.66
CA ASN A 7 20.38 2.22 -26.74
C ASN A 7 20.11 0.76 -26.34
N ALA A 8 20.45 0.33 -25.13
CA ALA A 8 20.24 -1.03 -24.65
C ALA A 8 18.74 -1.35 -24.52
N PRO A 9 18.33 -2.64 -24.56
CA PRO A 9 16.99 -3.06 -24.17
C PRO A 9 16.64 -2.51 -22.78
N CYS A 10 15.42 -2.00 -22.63
CA CYS A 10 14.97 -1.38 -21.39
C CYS A 10 14.79 -2.45 -20.30
N PRO A 11 15.32 -2.25 -19.08
CA PRO A 11 15.26 -3.25 -18.00
C PRO A 11 13.85 -3.50 -17.46
N CYS A 12 12.87 -2.64 -17.79
CA CYS A 12 11.46 -2.84 -17.41
C CYS A 12 10.74 -3.94 -18.20
N GLY A 13 11.41 -4.64 -19.12
CA GLY A 13 10.82 -5.73 -19.90
C GLY A 13 9.93 -5.28 -21.06
N SER A 14 9.90 -3.99 -21.40
CA SER A 14 9.04 -3.48 -22.48
C SER A 14 9.47 -3.87 -23.90
N GLY A 15 10.67 -4.44 -24.06
CA GLY A 15 11.29 -4.72 -25.37
C GLY A 15 11.77 -3.49 -26.13
N LYS A 16 11.51 -2.26 -25.65
CA LYS A 16 11.96 -1.01 -26.29
C LYS A 16 13.39 -0.65 -25.88
N LYS A 17 14.08 0.19 -26.67
CA LYS A 17 15.35 0.81 -26.27
C LYS A 17 15.14 1.69 -25.03
N TYR A 18 16.07 1.68 -24.08
CA TYR A 18 15.97 2.42 -22.80
C TYR A 18 15.63 3.91 -23.01
N LYS A 19 16.26 4.58 -23.99
CA LYS A 19 15.95 5.98 -24.35
C LYS A 19 14.52 6.27 -24.78
N ASN A 20 13.83 5.27 -25.33
CA ASN A 20 12.46 5.36 -25.82
C ASN A 20 11.45 4.78 -24.81
N CYS A 21 11.90 4.45 -23.60
CA CYS A 21 11.08 3.86 -22.55
C CYS A 21 11.38 4.53 -21.21
N CYS A 22 12.17 3.91 -20.31
CA CYS A 22 12.32 4.41 -18.95
C CYS A 22 13.27 5.61 -18.81
N LEU A 23 14.11 5.97 -19.79
CA LEU A 23 15.06 7.08 -19.61
C LEU A 23 14.37 8.41 -19.24
N LYS A 24 13.25 8.74 -19.88
CA LYS A 24 12.50 9.97 -19.55
C LYS A 24 11.84 9.86 -18.17
N LYS A 25 11.30 8.69 -17.83
CA LYS A 25 10.70 8.40 -16.51
C LYS A 25 11.74 8.52 -15.39
N ASP A 26 12.93 7.96 -15.59
CA ASP A 26 14.02 8.00 -14.61
C ASP A 26 14.57 9.42 -14.46
N ARG A 27 14.63 10.20 -15.54
CA ARG A 27 14.99 11.63 -15.47
C ARG A 27 13.96 12.41 -14.67
N ALA A 28 12.67 12.23 -14.96
CA ALA A 28 11.60 12.86 -14.20
C ALA A 28 11.62 12.45 -12.73
N LYS A 29 11.85 11.17 -12.43
CA LYS A 29 11.99 10.68 -11.05
C LYS A 29 13.13 11.40 -10.31
N ARG A 30 14.30 11.56 -10.94
CA ARG A 30 15.40 12.33 -10.33
C ARG A 30 15.07 13.80 -10.11
N ILE A 31 14.26 14.40 -10.99
CA ILE A 31 13.79 15.78 -10.80
C ILE A 31 12.84 15.84 -9.60
N ARG A 32 11.93 14.87 -9.45
CA ARG A 32 11.06 14.75 -8.26
C ARG A 32 11.87 14.62 -6.99
N ASP A 33 12.85 13.72 -6.99
CA ASP A 33 13.73 13.49 -5.85
C ASP A 33 14.52 14.78 -5.48
N SER A 34 14.82 15.63 -6.47
CA SER A 34 15.50 16.92 -6.25
C SER A 34 14.56 18.07 -5.87
N ALA A 35 13.27 17.99 -6.22
CA ALA A 35 12.25 18.95 -5.80
C ALA A 35 12.03 18.86 -4.28
N TRP A 36 12.12 17.65 -3.73
CA TRP A 36 12.17 17.40 -2.29
C TRP A 36 13.46 17.97 -1.69
N ARG A 37 13.33 19.01 -0.88
CA ARG A 37 14.48 19.61 -0.19
C ARG A 37 15.04 18.59 0.81
N ARG A 38 16.36 18.67 1.07
CA ARG A 38 17.01 17.74 2.00
C ARG A 38 16.34 17.70 3.37
N GLU A 39 15.83 18.84 3.83
CA GLU A 39 15.11 18.94 5.10
C GLU A 39 13.76 18.22 5.09
N GLU A 40 13.00 18.30 3.99
CA GLU A 40 11.75 17.57 3.81
C GLU A 40 12.01 16.07 3.78
N GLN A 41 13.07 15.61 3.11
CA GLN A 41 13.47 14.20 3.11
C GLN A 41 13.76 13.69 4.53
N VAL A 42 14.50 14.45 5.34
CA VAL A 42 14.82 14.07 6.73
C VAL A 42 13.55 13.99 7.59
N THR A 43 12.65 14.97 7.47
CA THR A 43 11.38 14.95 8.21
C THR A 43 10.49 13.78 7.78
N LEU A 44 10.45 13.47 6.48
CA LEU A 44 9.72 12.32 5.94
C LEU A 44 10.30 10.99 6.42
N GLU A 45 11.63 10.82 6.40
CA GLU A 45 12.30 9.63 6.90
C GLU A 45 11.93 9.34 8.37
N LYS A 46 11.87 10.39 9.21
CA LYS A 46 11.41 10.28 10.60
C LYS A 46 9.95 9.85 10.70
N LEU A 47 9.07 10.45 9.89
CA LEU A 47 7.64 10.10 9.87
C LEU A 47 7.41 8.65 9.41
N ILE A 48 8.06 8.21 8.34
CA ILE A 48 7.97 6.81 7.86
C ILE A 48 8.50 5.85 8.92
N THR A 49 9.66 6.16 9.53
CA THR A 49 10.24 5.33 10.60
C THR A 49 9.29 5.21 11.79
N PHE A 50 8.66 6.31 12.19
CA PHE A 50 7.64 6.31 13.24
C PHE A 50 6.44 5.43 12.85
N ALA A 51 5.94 5.58 11.63
CA ALA A 51 4.78 4.86 11.12
C ALA A 51 4.99 3.33 11.02
N GLN A 52 6.25 2.89 10.92
CA GLN A 52 6.66 1.48 10.80
C GLN A 52 7.10 0.84 12.14
N ARG A 53 6.97 1.55 13.27
CA ARG A 53 7.34 1.01 14.59
C ARG A 53 6.53 -0.25 14.95
N PRO A 54 7.06 -1.17 15.79
CA PRO A 54 6.36 -2.40 16.15
C PRO A 54 4.93 -2.21 16.69
N ALA A 55 4.68 -1.12 17.43
CA ALA A 55 3.36 -0.78 17.97
C ALA A 55 2.29 -0.53 16.90
N LEU A 56 2.67 -0.21 15.66
CA LEU A 56 1.77 0.05 14.54
C LEU A 56 1.75 -1.10 13.51
N SER A 57 2.50 -2.19 13.73
CA SER A 57 2.65 -3.28 12.76
C SER A 57 1.32 -3.92 12.33
N THR A 58 0.41 -4.18 13.27
CA THR A 58 -0.93 -4.70 12.94
C THR A 58 -1.74 -3.71 12.10
N GLN A 59 -1.67 -2.43 12.44
CA GLN A 59 -2.37 -1.36 11.71
C GLN A 59 -1.79 -1.16 10.31
N LEU A 60 -0.47 -1.34 10.13
CA LEU A 60 0.18 -1.32 8.84
C LEU A 60 -0.37 -2.43 7.91
N VAL A 61 -0.60 -3.64 8.44
CA VAL A 61 -1.19 -4.74 7.67
C VAL A 61 -2.64 -4.44 7.28
N VAL A 62 -3.44 -3.92 8.22
CA VAL A 62 -4.83 -3.51 7.95
C VAL A 62 -4.87 -2.42 6.88
N ALA A 63 -4.05 -1.38 7.02
CA ALA A 63 -3.93 -0.29 6.06
C ALA A 63 -3.49 -0.80 4.68
N PHE A 64 -2.52 -1.71 4.62
CA PHE A 64 -2.03 -2.29 3.38
C PHE A 64 -3.15 -3.03 2.63
N ASN A 65 -3.88 -3.88 3.35
CA ASN A 65 -5.01 -4.62 2.79
C ASN A 65 -6.13 -3.67 2.31
N LEU A 66 -6.42 -2.61 3.07
CA LEU A 66 -7.37 -1.57 2.67
C LEU A 66 -6.91 -0.88 1.39
N PHE A 67 -5.69 -0.35 1.34
CA PHE A 67 -5.20 0.41 0.19
C PHE A 67 -5.18 -0.41 -1.11
N TRP A 68 -4.73 -1.67 -1.02
CA TRP A 68 -4.65 -2.60 -2.17
C TRP A 68 -5.93 -3.37 -2.45
N ASN A 69 -7.00 -3.09 -1.71
CA ASN A 69 -8.33 -3.67 -1.87
C ASN A 69 -8.33 -5.22 -1.89
N GLY A 70 -7.68 -5.84 -0.91
CA GLY A 70 -7.61 -7.30 -0.82
C GLY A 70 -6.84 -7.77 0.42
N ASN A 71 -6.71 -9.09 0.58
CA ASN A 71 -5.96 -9.68 1.69
C ASN A 71 -4.70 -10.36 1.16
N TYR A 72 -3.55 -9.69 1.29
CA TYR A 72 -2.31 -10.14 0.67
C TYR A 72 -1.20 -10.48 1.67
N GLY A 73 -1.43 -10.23 2.97
CA GLY A 73 -0.46 -10.55 4.02
C GLY A 73 0.95 -10.01 3.71
N VAL A 74 1.97 -10.76 4.16
CA VAL A 74 3.38 -10.42 3.92
C VAL A 74 3.77 -10.70 2.46
N GLU A 75 3.11 -11.64 1.79
CA GLU A 75 3.34 -11.98 0.39
C GLU A 75 3.07 -10.81 -0.54
N GLY A 76 2.03 -10.02 -0.28
CA GLY A 76 1.70 -8.82 -1.04
C GLY A 76 2.80 -7.78 -0.95
N TRP A 77 3.26 -7.49 0.27
CA TRP A 77 4.36 -6.55 0.50
C TRP A 77 5.61 -6.92 -0.29
N ASN A 78 5.99 -8.20 -0.25
CA ASN A 78 7.18 -8.71 -0.94
C ASN A 78 7.02 -8.80 -2.47
N ALA A 79 5.78 -8.80 -2.98
CA ALA A 79 5.51 -8.90 -4.41
C ALA A 79 5.58 -7.54 -5.12
N LEU A 80 5.31 -6.45 -4.40
CA LEU A 80 5.28 -5.10 -4.94
C LEU A 80 6.69 -4.49 -5.02
N ASP A 81 6.90 -3.61 -6.00
CA ASP A 81 8.15 -2.87 -6.11
C ASP A 81 8.16 -1.62 -5.20
N SER A 82 9.33 -1.00 -5.05
CA SER A 82 9.52 0.14 -4.15
C SER A 82 8.62 1.33 -4.45
N ASP A 83 8.26 1.53 -5.72
CA ASP A 83 7.46 2.68 -6.14
C ASP A 83 6.00 2.46 -5.72
N GLU A 84 5.50 1.24 -5.89
CA GLU A 84 4.18 0.83 -5.40
C GLU A 84 4.08 0.90 -3.88
N ILE A 85 5.09 0.39 -3.16
CA ILE A 85 5.17 0.53 -1.70
C ILE A 85 5.24 2.00 -1.29
N GLY A 86 5.98 2.82 -2.04
CA GLY A 86 6.05 4.26 -1.83
C GLY A 86 4.68 4.94 -1.93
N ARG A 87 3.84 4.56 -2.91
CA ARG A 87 2.46 5.09 -3.03
C ARG A 87 1.57 4.70 -1.85
N PHE A 88 1.70 3.46 -1.38
CA PHE A 88 1.00 3.02 -0.18
C PHE A 88 1.44 3.83 1.05
N LEU A 89 2.76 4.01 1.24
CA LEU A 89 3.29 4.74 2.40
C LEU A 89 2.88 6.21 2.38
N ASP A 90 2.78 6.86 1.22
CA ASP A 90 2.30 8.24 1.11
C ASP A 90 0.88 8.38 1.66
N TRP A 91 -0.03 7.50 1.26
CA TRP A 91 -1.39 7.49 1.81
C TRP A 91 -1.40 7.07 3.29
N TYR A 92 -0.64 6.04 3.67
CA TYR A 92 -0.63 5.51 5.04
C TYR A 92 -0.18 6.56 6.07
N VAL A 93 0.88 7.31 5.79
CA VAL A 93 1.38 8.29 6.76
C VAL A 93 0.50 9.53 6.86
N HIS A 94 -0.15 9.94 5.77
CA HIS A 94 -0.92 11.19 5.75
C HIS A 94 -2.42 11.02 6.04
N ASP A 95 -3.04 9.94 5.58
CA ASP A 95 -4.51 9.80 5.55
C ASP A 95 -5.05 8.62 6.37
N TYR A 96 -4.25 7.55 6.57
CA TYR A 96 -4.76 6.38 7.27
C TYR A 96 -5.10 6.71 8.73
N ARG A 97 -6.34 6.36 9.11
CA ARG A 97 -6.86 6.53 10.47
C ARG A 97 -6.82 5.21 11.21
N LEU A 98 -6.24 5.23 12.41
CA LEU A 98 -6.19 4.07 13.30
C LEU A 98 -7.60 3.58 13.66
N GLU A 99 -7.82 2.27 13.68
CA GLU A 99 -9.16 1.69 13.90
C GLU A 99 -9.79 2.12 15.24
N ARG A 100 -8.97 2.23 16.30
CA ARG A 100 -9.44 2.54 17.66
C ARG A 100 -9.57 4.03 17.93
N SER A 101 -8.52 4.82 17.68
CA SER A 101 -8.51 6.25 18.02
C SER A 101 -9.06 7.14 16.90
N ARG A 102 -9.14 6.64 15.67
CA ARG A 102 -9.53 7.40 14.46
C ARG A 102 -8.56 8.54 14.10
N GLU A 103 -7.43 8.64 14.79
CA GLU A 103 -6.36 9.60 14.52
C GLU A 103 -5.54 9.17 13.31
N ARG A 104 -5.02 10.15 12.56
CA ARG A 104 -4.10 9.89 11.46
C ARG A 104 -2.69 9.66 11.98
N ILE A 105 -1.89 8.90 11.24
CA ILE A 105 -0.49 8.64 11.60
C ILE A 105 0.33 9.94 11.74
N VAL A 106 0.12 10.90 10.84
CA VAL A 106 0.77 12.22 10.90
C VAL A 106 0.40 13.01 12.15
N ASP A 107 -0.86 12.93 12.60
CA ASP A 107 -1.32 13.63 13.81
C ASP A 107 -0.70 13.00 15.06
N LEU A 108 -0.70 11.67 15.13
CA LEU A 108 -0.06 10.93 16.23
C LEU A 108 1.46 11.19 16.27
N PHE A 109 2.11 11.32 15.11
CA PHE A 109 3.52 11.70 15.04
C PHE A 109 3.77 13.09 15.63
N MET A 110 2.92 14.09 15.29
CA MET A 110 3.02 15.42 15.87
C MET A 110 2.80 15.40 17.38
N GLU A 111 1.85 14.62 17.87
CA GLU A 111 1.57 14.50 19.31
C GLU A 111 2.73 13.87 20.08
N GLU A 112 3.25 12.73 19.64
CA GLU A 112 4.25 11.97 20.39
C GLU A 112 5.70 12.49 20.21
N MET A 113 5.98 13.05 19.03
CA MET A 113 7.32 13.48 18.65
C MET A 113 7.48 15.00 18.64
N GLY A 114 6.40 15.78 18.69
CA GLY A 114 6.43 17.24 18.50
C GLY A 114 7.42 17.97 19.40
N SER A 115 7.58 17.56 20.66
CA SER A 115 8.55 18.16 21.60
C SER A 115 10.01 17.85 21.26
N ARG A 116 10.26 16.85 20.41
CA ARG A 116 11.59 16.41 19.95
C ARG A 116 11.91 16.88 18.53
N LEU A 117 10.95 17.49 17.84
CA LEU A 117 11.13 18.03 16.50
C LEU A 117 11.68 19.45 16.56
N LEU A 118 12.53 19.81 15.60
CA LEU A 118 12.91 21.22 15.40
C LEU A 118 11.68 22.03 14.94
N SER A 119 11.65 23.33 15.21
CA SER A 119 10.51 24.20 14.83
C SER A 119 10.16 24.09 13.35
N GLY A 120 11.16 24.12 12.47
CA GLY A 120 10.95 23.97 11.02
C GLY A 120 10.46 22.57 10.62
N GLU A 121 10.78 21.51 11.37
CA GLU A 121 10.20 20.18 11.13
C GLU A 121 8.72 20.15 11.52
N LEU A 122 8.38 20.73 12.68
CA LEU A 122 7.00 20.78 13.15
C LEU A 122 6.11 21.61 12.21
N GLU A 123 6.60 22.74 11.72
CA GLU A 123 5.92 23.55 10.70
C GLU A 123 5.68 22.78 9.41
N ARG A 124 6.67 22.02 8.92
CA ARG A 124 6.51 21.17 7.74
C ARG A 124 5.46 20.08 7.94
N VAL A 125 5.51 19.37 9.07
CA VAL A 125 4.56 18.28 9.35
C VAL A 125 3.13 18.83 9.46
N ARG A 126 2.95 20.01 10.08
CA ARG A 126 1.65 20.71 10.10
C ARG A 126 1.16 21.06 8.70
N ALA A 127 2.04 21.60 7.85
CA ALA A 127 1.67 21.87 6.46
C ALA A 127 1.30 20.57 5.70
N TRP A 128 1.99 19.46 5.97
CA TRP A 128 1.66 18.17 5.39
C TRP A 128 0.34 17.59 5.93
N SER A 129 0.00 17.80 7.20
CA SER A 129 -1.25 17.31 7.79
C SER A 129 -2.51 17.95 7.19
N ASP A 130 -2.37 19.13 6.58
CA ASP A 130 -3.47 19.86 5.93
C ASP A 130 -3.65 19.47 4.44
N SER A 131 -2.71 18.69 3.90
CA SER A 131 -2.78 18.24 2.51
C SER A 131 -3.69 17.01 2.36
N TYR A 132 -4.09 16.70 1.12
CA TYR A 132 -4.91 15.54 0.77
C TYR A 132 -4.57 15.05 -0.65
N MET A 133 -4.95 13.81 -0.95
CA MET A 133 -4.85 13.25 -2.29
C MET A 133 -5.97 13.81 -3.17
N SER A 134 -5.64 14.29 -4.37
CA SER A 134 -6.61 14.78 -5.35
C SER A 134 -6.16 14.50 -6.77
N VAL A 135 -6.99 14.86 -7.75
CA VAL A 135 -6.67 14.76 -9.16
C VAL A 135 -6.58 16.16 -9.76
N TYR A 136 -5.46 16.42 -10.39
CA TYR A 136 -5.09 17.73 -10.90
C TYR A 136 -4.96 17.68 -12.41
N ARG A 137 -5.64 18.56 -13.13
CA ARG A 137 -5.48 18.71 -14.58
C ARG A 137 -4.32 19.65 -14.86
N MET A 138 -3.39 19.22 -15.71
CA MET A 138 -2.32 20.08 -16.22
C MET A 138 -2.90 21.09 -17.20
N THR A 139 -2.71 22.40 -16.95
CA THR A 139 -3.27 23.44 -17.82
C THR A 139 -2.34 23.80 -18.98
N GLY A 140 -1.05 23.51 -18.85
CA GLY A 140 -0.02 23.79 -19.84
C GLY A 140 1.24 22.95 -19.63
N PRO A 141 2.24 23.11 -20.51
CA PRO A 141 3.56 22.52 -20.30
C PRO A 141 4.26 23.15 -19.09
N ALA A 142 5.24 22.46 -18.51
CA ALA A 142 6.09 23.08 -17.49
C ALA A 142 6.96 24.19 -18.10
N GLU A 143 6.95 25.36 -17.45
CA GLU A 143 7.72 26.53 -17.85
C GLU A 143 8.59 26.99 -16.69
N GLN A 144 9.89 27.22 -16.96
CA GLN A 144 10.85 27.70 -15.96
C GLN A 144 10.92 26.86 -14.66
N GLY A 145 10.63 25.56 -14.74
CA GLY A 145 10.61 24.67 -13.58
C GLY A 145 9.34 24.79 -12.73
N LEU A 146 8.27 25.39 -13.26
CA LEU A 146 6.95 25.47 -12.65
C LEU A 146 5.92 24.74 -13.52
N LEU A 147 4.88 24.23 -12.89
CA LEU A 147 3.76 23.54 -13.51
C LEU A 147 2.44 24.11 -12.99
N SER A 148 1.59 24.58 -13.89
CA SER A 148 0.24 25.04 -13.54
C SER A 148 -0.76 23.89 -13.63
N VAL A 149 -1.53 23.73 -12.56
CA VAL A 149 -2.50 22.66 -12.39
C VAL A 149 -3.83 23.17 -11.84
N VAL A 150 -4.91 22.45 -12.09
CA VAL A 150 -6.25 22.72 -11.52
C VAL A 150 -6.76 21.47 -10.83
N ASP A 151 -7.09 21.56 -9.54
CA ASP A 151 -7.82 20.50 -8.84
C ASP A 151 -9.20 20.34 -9.49
N ILE A 152 -9.49 19.17 -10.04
CA ILE A 152 -10.71 18.95 -10.83
C ILE A 152 -11.99 18.89 -9.99
N PHE A 153 -11.88 18.63 -8.70
CA PHE A 153 -13.02 18.55 -7.77
C PHE A 153 -13.34 19.90 -7.16
N ARG A 154 -12.31 20.71 -6.88
CA ARG A 154 -12.46 22.05 -6.31
C ARG A 154 -12.57 23.15 -7.35
N GLY A 155 -12.09 22.91 -8.57
CA GLY A 155 -11.97 23.93 -9.61
C GLY A 155 -10.91 25.00 -9.31
N THR A 156 -10.04 24.78 -8.32
CA THR A 156 -9.02 25.74 -7.89
C THR A 156 -7.71 25.50 -8.63
N GLY A 157 -7.18 26.54 -9.27
CA GLY A 157 -5.87 26.53 -9.91
C GLY A 157 -4.73 26.84 -8.95
N GLU A 158 -3.60 26.15 -9.11
CA GLU A 158 -2.37 26.38 -8.36
C GLU A 158 -1.15 26.19 -9.27
N THR A 159 -0.03 26.85 -8.94
CA THR A 159 1.26 26.63 -9.61
C THR A 159 2.21 25.94 -8.64
N VAL A 160 2.71 24.79 -9.04
CA VAL A 160 3.63 23.95 -8.26
C VAL A 160 5.00 23.89 -8.94
N GLY A 161 6.05 23.50 -8.23
CA GLY A 161 7.33 23.18 -8.82
C GLY A 161 7.21 22.00 -9.78
N ASP A 162 7.81 22.10 -10.97
CA ASP A 162 7.94 20.96 -11.88
C ASP A 162 8.90 19.94 -11.28
N ASP A 163 8.30 18.91 -10.73
CA ASP A 163 8.96 17.75 -10.19
C ASP A 163 9.34 16.77 -11.34
N GLY A 164 9.11 17.13 -12.60
CA GLY A 164 9.40 16.31 -13.78
C GLY A 164 8.16 15.65 -14.38
N LEU A 165 7.01 15.68 -13.69
CA LEU A 165 5.72 15.32 -14.30
C LEU A 165 5.36 16.27 -15.46
N GLY A 166 5.73 17.54 -15.37
CA GLY A 166 5.50 18.53 -16.43
C GLY A 166 6.30 18.29 -17.71
N GLN A 167 7.42 17.55 -17.63
CA GLN A 167 8.21 17.12 -18.79
C GLN A 167 7.71 15.83 -19.44
N LEU A 168 6.83 15.11 -18.74
CA LEU A 168 6.30 13.83 -19.14
C LEU A 168 4.88 13.93 -19.70
N GLY A 169 4.04 14.76 -19.08
CA GLY A 169 2.65 14.96 -19.44
C GLY A 169 2.43 16.00 -20.53
N LEU A 170 1.23 15.97 -21.08
CA LEU A 170 0.71 16.93 -22.03
C LEU A 170 -0.36 17.81 -21.35
N PRO A 171 -0.67 18.99 -21.89
CA PRO A 171 -1.84 19.74 -21.43
C PRO A 171 -3.10 18.88 -21.44
N SER A 172 -3.95 19.04 -20.41
CA SER A 172 -5.12 18.21 -20.09
C SER A 172 -4.84 16.83 -19.52
N ASP A 173 -3.59 16.35 -19.47
CA ASP A 173 -3.28 15.16 -18.68
C ASP A 173 -3.53 15.41 -17.20
N LEU A 174 -3.73 14.31 -16.47
CA LEU A 174 -4.08 14.33 -15.07
C LEU A 174 -2.89 13.90 -14.23
N ILE A 175 -2.76 14.51 -13.06
CA ILE A 175 -1.85 14.07 -12.01
C ILE A 175 -2.72 13.63 -10.84
N LEU A 176 -2.62 12.35 -10.46
CA LEU A 176 -3.13 11.88 -9.18
C LEU A 176 -1.98 12.01 -8.18
N GLY A 177 -2.18 12.82 -7.14
CA GLY A 177 -1.14 13.10 -6.17
C GLY A 177 -1.62 13.99 -5.03
N ARG A 178 -0.70 14.32 -4.15
CA ARG A 178 -0.88 15.26 -3.05
C ARG A 178 0.06 16.43 -3.27
N VAL A 179 -0.45 17.66 -3.17
CA VAL A 179 0.41 18.86 -3.16
C VAL A 179 0.84 19.15 -1.73
N LEU A 180 2.14 19.36 -1.52
CA LEU A 180 2.75 19.69 -0.24
C LEU A 180 3.13 21.17 -0.22
N HIS A 181 2.58 21.90 0.74
CA HIS A 181 2.76 23.34 0.92
C HIS A 181 3.86 23.72 1.91
N SER A 182 4.74 22.78 2.24
CA SER A 182 5.88 22.98 3.15
C SER A 182 7.02 23.82 2.58
N SER A 183 7.01 24.05 1.26
CA SER A 183 8.04 24.82 0.57
C SER A 183 7.46 25.68 -0.55
N THR A 184 8.26 26.65 -1.00
CA THR A 184 7.92 27.57 -2.09
C THR A 184 8.89 27.38 -3.26
N PRO A 185 8.40 27.08 -4.49
CA PRO A 185 7.01 26.72 -4.80
C PRO A 185 6.62 25.40 -4.14
N SER A 186 5.32 25.22 -3.90
CA SER A 186 4.76 23.94 -3.43
C SER A 186 4.98 22.86 -4.48
N HIS A 187 5.00 21.59 -4.11
CA HIS A 187 5.30 20.50 -5.05
C HIS A 187 4.49 19.25 -4.74
N PHE A 188 4.44 18.31 -5.68
CA PHE A 188 3.77 17.03 -5.43
C PHE A 188 4.57 16.12 -4.48
N SER A 189 3.85 15.26 -3.76
CA SER A 189 4.44 14.17 -3.00
C SER A 189 5.14 13.16 -3.94
N TRP A 190 6.06 12.35 -3.39
CA TRP A 190 6.83 11.37 -4.18
C TRP A 190 5.97 10.33 -4.89
N ALA A 191 4.73 10.13 -4.41
CA ALA A 191 3.78 9.15 -4.91
C ALA A 191 2.94 9.66 -6.10
N ALA A 192 3.12 10.91 -6.53
CA ALA A 192 2.33 11.46 -7.62
C ALA A 192 2.58 10.71 -8.94
N ILE A 193 1.48 10.45 -9.65
CA ILE A 193 1.48 9.69 -10.89
C ILE A 193 0.75 10.45 -11.99
N LEU A 194 1.25 10.27 -13.22
CA LEU A 194 0.62 10.82 -14.41
C LEU A 194 -0.42 9.85 -14.97
N LEU A 195 -1.60 10.37 -15.28
CA LEU A 195 -2.72 9.64 -15.89
C LEU A 195 -3.15 10.36 -17.18
N PRO A 196 -3.63 9.62 -18.20
CA PRO A 196 -4.08 10.22 -19.45
C PRO A 196 -5.38 11.02 -19.26
N ALA A 197 -5.51 12.14 -19.98
CA ALA A 197 -6.71 12.99 -19.99
C ALA A 197 -8.05 12.21 -20.15
N ALA A 198 -8.03 11.13 -20.95
CA ALA A 198 -9.21 10.30 -21.21
C ALA A 198 -9.81 9.62 -19.96
N MET A 199 -9.09 9.58 -18.84
CA MET A 199 -9.60 9.01 -17.59
C MET A 199 -10.47 9.98 -16.79
N GLU A 200 -10.43 11.29 -17.10
CA GLU A 200 -11.03 12.34 -16.28
C GLU A 200 -12.52 12.11 -16.02
N ALA A 201 -13.32 11.95 -17.08
CA ALA A 201 -14.77 11.82 -16.97
C ALA A 201 -15.20 10.65 -16.07
N LYS A 202 -14.49 9.52 -16.15
CA LYS A 202 -14.78 8.34 -15.33
C LYS A 202 -14.33 8.52 -13.88
N VAL A 203 -13.17 9.11 -13.66
CA VAL A 203 -12.66 9.41 -12.31
C VAL A 203 -13.61 10.38 -11.60
N VAL A 204 -13.98 11.47 -12.27
CA VAL A 204 -14.94 12.45 -11.72
C VAL A 204 -16.26 11.77 -11.38
N SER A 205 -16.84 11.02 -12.33
CA SER A 205 -18.11 10.34 -12.10
C SER A 205 -18.09 9.39 -10.90
N VAL A 206 -17.04 8.55 -10.76
CA VAL A 206 -16.95 7.58 -9.67
C VAL A 206 -16.74 8.26 -8.32
N ILE A 207 -15.86 9.26 -8.27
CA ILE A 207 -15.47 9.91 -7.02
C ILE A 207 -16.53 10.91 -6.55
N THR A 208 -17.22 11.59 -7.46
CA THR A 208 -18.39 12.42 -7.13
C THR A 208 -19.54 11.58 -6.58
N ALA A 209 -19.84 10.42 -7.16
CA ALA A 209 -20.86 9.53 -6.60
C ALA A 209 -20.49 9.05 -5.17
N ALA A 210 -19.22 8.74 -4.94
CA ALA A 210 -18.74 8.39 -3.61
C ALA A 210 -18.82 9.54 -2.61
N TYR A 211 -18.54 10.77 -3.07
CA TYR A 211 -18.69 11.99 -2.25
C TYR A 211 -20.15 12.25 -1.88
N GLU A 212 -21.08 12.13 -2.82
CA GLU A 212 -22.52 12.26 -2.58
C GLU A 212 -23.01 11.23 -1.55
N GLN A 213 -22.57 9.98 -1.66
CA GLN A 213 -22.88 8.95 -0.66
C GLN A 213 -22.26 9.26 0.71
N TYR A 214 -21.04 9.80 0.74
CA TYR A 214 -20.38 10.18 1.98
C TYR A 214 -21.15 11.29 2.71
N GLN A 215 -21.72 12.24 1.96
CA GLN A 215 -22.55 13.34 2.47
C GLN A 215 -23.83 12.86 3.17
N GLU A 216 -24.37 11.70 2.80
CA GLU A 216 -25.56 11.13 3.47
C GLU A 216 -25.31 10.80 4.95
N THR A 217 -24.06 10.53 5.32
CA THR A 217 -23.65 10.15 6.68
C THR A 217 -22.79 11.21 7.38
N HIS A 218 -22.33 12.23 6.64
CA HIS A 218 -21.46 13.30 7.13
C HIS A 218 -21.98 14.65 6.65
N THR A 219 -22.88 15.26 7.42
CA THR A 219 -23.45 16.58 7.11
C THR A 219 -22.37 17.66 7.10
N GLU A 220 -22.47 18.61 6.16
CA GLU A 220 -21.56 19.76 6.00
C GLU A 220 -20.10 19.41 5.63
N THR A 221 -19.83 18.20 5.14
CA THR A 221 -18.48 17.83 4.70
C THR A 221 -18.06 18.56 3.41
N SER A 222 -16.77 18.88 3.31
CA SER A 222 -16.16 19.47 2.12
C SER A 222 -15.38 18.44 1.29
N TRP A 223 -15.02 18.79 0.06
CA TRP A 223 -14.14 17.96 -0.79
C TRP A 223 -12.82 17.58 -0.09
N PRO A 224 -12.04 18.51 0.49
CA PRO A 224 -10.84 18.18 1.26
C PRO A 224 -11.11 17.17 2.38
N ASP A 225 -12.20 17.30 3.14
CA ASP A 225 -12.53 16.39 4.23
C ASP A 225 -12.79 14.98 3.70
N PHE A 226 -13.61 14.85 2.66
CA PHE A 226 -13.87 13.57 2.02
C PHE A 226 -12.60 12.95 1.44
N LEU A 227 -11.79 13.73 0.72
CA LEU A 227 -10.59 13.23 0.05
C LEU A 227 -9.50 12.83 1.05
N SER A 228 -9.36 13.52 2.19
CA SER A 228 -8.47 13.07 3.27
C SER A 228 -8.95 11.77 3.93
N ASN A 229 -10.26 11.54 4.01
CA ASN A 229 -10.82 10.30 4.58
C ASN A 229 -10.84 9.12 3.60
N SER A 230 -11.03 9.39 2.31
CA SER A 230 -11.36 8.39 1.30
C SER A 230 -10.42 8.38 0.10
N GLY A 231 -9.28 9.06 0.17
CA GLY A 231 -8.32 9.16 -0.94
C GLY A 231 -7.80 7.83 -1.49
N TYR A 232 -7.82 6.75 -0.70
CA TYR A 232 -7.49 5.39 -1.16
C TYR A 232 -8.41 4.89 -2.28
N MET A 233 -9.62 5.46 -2.42
CA MET A 233 -10.57 5.10 -3.47
C MET A 233 -10.02 5.37 -4.87
N PHE A 234 -9.11 6.35 -5.04
CA PHE A 234 -8.41 6.54 -6.31
C PHE A 234 -7.60 5.31 -6.69
N ASN A 235 -6.87 4.71 -5.74
CA ASN A 235 -6.11 3.49 -5.98
C ASN A 235 -7.04 2.32 -6.32
N HIS A 236 -8.16 2.19 -5.61
CA HIS A 236 -9.17 1.16 -5.89
C HIS A 236 -9.72 1.27 -7.31
N TYR A 237 -10.05 2.49 -7.74
CA TYR A 237 -10.47 2.76 -9.11
C TYR A 237 -9.40 2.36 -10.14
N LEU A 238 -8.13 2.68 -9.89
CA LEU A 238 -7.02 2.32 -10.78
C LEU A 238 -6.83 0.80 -10.87
N LEU A 239 -6.87 0.08 -9.75
CA LEU A 239 -6.78 -1.38 -9.70
C LEU A 239 -7.93 -2.03 -10.46
N ARG A 240 -9.17 -1.57 -10.22
CA ARG A 240 -10.36 -2.06 -10.91
C ARG A 240 -10.30 -1.80 -12.41
N SER A 241 -9.98 -0.58 -12.82
CA SER A 241 -9.88 -0.18 -14.23
C SER A 241 -8.84 -1.02 -14.98
N ALA A 242 -7.70 -1.31 -14.35
CA ALA A 242 -6.67 -2.19 -14.92
C ALA A 242 -7.14 -3.66 -14.99
N ALA A 243 -7.80 -4.16 -13.94
CA ALA A 243 -8.36 -5.51 -13.92
C ALA A 243 -9.43 -5.74 -15.01
N GLU A 244 -10.25 -4.74 -15.30
CA GLU A 244 -11.30 -4.77 -16.33
C GLU A 244 -10.74 -4.58 -17.75
N SER A 245 -9.73 -3.71 -17.93
CA SER A 245 -9.15 -3.42 -19.25
C SER A 245 -8.20 -4.52 -19.76
N GLY A 246 -7.67 -5.36 -18.87
CA GLY A 246 -6.63 -6.36 -19.19
C GLY A 246 -5.32 -5.73 -19.70
N GLU A 247 -4.38 -6.55 -20.22
CA GLU A 247 -3.10 -6.07 -20.78
C GLU A 247 -3.24 -5.17 -22.02
N ALA A 248 -4.46 -5.02 -22.56
CA ALA A 248 -4.73 -4.33 -23.83
C ALA A 248 -4.55 -2.80 -23.76
N ARG A 249 -4.41 -2.23 -22.55
CA ARG A 249 -4.05 -0.82 -22.33
C ARG A 249 -2.72 -0.69 -21.61
N ARG A 250 -1.65 -1.38 -22.05
CA ARG A 250 -0.29 -0.99 -21.64
C ARG A 250 -0.14 0.50 -21.94
N ALA A 251 -0.11 1.32 -20.90
CA ALA A 251 -0.08 2.76 -21.09
C ALA A 251 1.17 3.11 -21.91
N ALA A 252 0.96 3.52 -23.16
CA ALA A 252 2.06 3.86 -24.04
C ALA A 252 2.69 5.15 -23.53
N GLY A 253 3.90 5.08 -22.99
CA GLY A 253 4.67 6.25 -22.63
C GLY A 253 4.78 6.48 -21.12
N ALA A 254 4.55 7.72 -20.67
CA ALA A 254 4.88 8.20 -19.34
C ALA A 254 3.86 7.85 -18.25
N TYR A 255 2.63 7.52 -18.64
CA TYR A 255 1.52 7.28 -17.73
C TYR A 255 1.71 6.06 -16.83
N TYR A 256 1.08 6.13 -15.66
CA TYR A 256 0.97 5.03 -14.72
C TYR A 256 -0.02 3.97 -15.22
N ASP A 257 0.30 2.71 -14.93
CA ASP A 257 -0.48 1.54 -15.33
C ASP A 257 -0.47 0.51 -14.19
N ALA A 258 -1.63 0.26 -13.60
CA ALA A 258 -1.78 -0.67 -12.47
C ALA A 258 -1.84 -2.14 -12.90
N SER A 259 -1.81 -2.47 -14.20
CA SER A 259 -1.96 -3.85 -14.69
C SER A 259 -0.88 -4.79 -14.13
N GLY A 260 0.37 -4.31 -14.07
CA GLY A 260 1.48 -5.07 -13.49
C GLY A 260 1.29 -5.31 -11.98
N THR A 261 0.79 -4.31 -11.26
CA THR A 261 0.47 -4.42 -9.83
C THR A 261 -0.66 -5.42 -9.59
N VAL A 262 -1.74 -5.34 -10.37
CA VAL A 262 -2.87 -6.30 -10.29
C VAL A 262 -2.38 -7.73 -10.51
N ALA A 263 -1.50 -7.96 -11.50
CA ALA A 263 -0.94 -9.28 -11.75
C ALA A 263 -0.11 -9.80 -10.56
N LYS A 264 0.77 -8.96 -9.99
CA LYS A 264 1.58 -9.31 -8.81
C LYS A 264 0.71 -9.62 -7.59
N LEU A 265 -0.32 -8.83 -7.34
CA LEU A 265 -1.24 -9.00 -6.21
C LEU A 265 -2.08 -10.29 -6.35
N ARG A 266 -2.59 -10.59 -7.55
CA ARG A 266 -3.30 -11.86 -7.82
C ARG A 266 -2.41 -13.08 -7.57
N GLU A 267 -1.15 -13.00 -7.97
CA GLU A 267 -0.20 -14.08 -7.74
C GLU A 267 0.15 -14.22 -6.24
N ALA A 268 0.29 -13.11 -5.52
CA ALA A 268 0.47 -13.13 -4.07
C ALA A 268 -0.73 -13.76 -3.34
N GLU A 269 -1.95 -13.38 -3.72
CA GLU A 269 -3.19 -13.95 -3.19
C GLU A 269 -3.28 -15.46 -3.48
N LYS A 270 -2.91 -15.89 -4.70
CA LYS A 270 -2.86 -17.30 -5.07
C LYS A 270 -1.92 -18.09 -4.15
N ARG A 271 -0.68 -17.60 -3.95
CA ARG A 271 0.30 -18.25 -3.05
C ARG A 271 -0.21 -18.35 -1.62
N LEU A 272 -0.89 -17.31 -1.13
CA LEU A 272 -1.52 -17.31 0.19
C LEU A 272 -2.60 -18.38 0.32
N ARG A 273 -3.50 -18.48 -0.66
CA ARG A 273 -4.55 -19.50 -0.69
C ARG A 273 -3.96 -20.91 -0.73
N GLU A 274 -2.92 -21.13 -1.52
CA GLU A 274 -2.23 -22.43 -1.57
C GLU A 274 -1.54 -22.78 -0.25
N ARG A 275 -0.93 -21.80 0.44
CA ARG A 275 -0.34 -22.04 1.77
C ARG A 275 -1.43 -22.37 2.80
N ALA A 276 -2.50 -21.58 2.85
CA ALA A 276 -3.61 -21.82 3.76
C ALA A 276 -4.26 -23.20 3.54
N ALA A 277 -4.38 -23.65 2.28
CA ALA A 277 -4.86 -24.98 1.95
C ALA A 277 -3.91 -26.09 2.43
N ARG A 278 -2.59 -25.92 2.24
CA ARG A 278 -1.58 -26.87 2.76
C ARG A 278 -1.62 -26.98 4.28
N GLU A 279 -1.67 -25.85 4.99
CA GLU A 279 -1.76 -25.84 6.45
C GLU A 279 -3.08 -26.46 6.96
N ALA A 280 -4.19 -26.27 6.24
CA ALA A 280 -5.46 -26.90 6.59
C ALA A 280 -5.43 -28.42 6.37
N GLU A 281 -4.80 -28.90 5.30
CA GLU A 281 -4.57 -30.32 5.03
C GLU A 281 -3.68 -30.96 6.11
N GLU A 282 -2.58 -30.28 6.50
CA GLU A 282 -1.69 -30.74 7.57
C GLU A 282 -2.42 -30.83 8.92
N ARG A 283 -3.20 -29.80 9.29
CA ARG A 283 -4.04 -29.83 10.51
C ARG A 283 -5.04 -30.99 10.50
N ARG A 284 -5.71 -31.25 9.38
CA ARG A 284 -6.62 -32.40 9.24
C ARG A 284 -5.91 -33.73 9.43
N ARG A 285 -4.71 -33.90 8.85
CA ARG A 285 -3.91 -35.13 9.01
C ARG A 285 -3.42 -35.33 10.45
N GLU A 286 -3.12 -34.25 11.17
CA GLU A 286 -2.77 -34.32 12.59
C GLU A 286 -3.98 -34.69 13.45
N GLU A 287 -5.17 -34.18 13.14
CA GLU A 287 -6.43 -34.53 13.82
C GLU A 287 -6.89 -35.97 13.53
N GLU A 288 -6.65 -36.46 12.30
CA GLU A 288 -6.99 -37.82 11.87
C GLU A 288 -5.92 -38.86 12.23
N ARG A 289 -4.76 -38.44 12.74
CA ARG A 289 -3.74 -39.36 13.26
C ARG A 289 -4.35 -40.08 14.47
N PRO A 290 -4.57 -41.41 14.41
CA PRO A 290 -5.09 -42.12 15.57
C PRO A 290 -4.15 -41.86 16.74
N THR A 291 -4.71 -41.47 17.88
CA THR A 291 -4.01 -41.53 19.16
C THR A 291 -3.49 -42.96 19.26
N GLU A 292 -2.18 -43.16 19.09
CA GLU A 292 -1.55 -44.44 19.38
C GLU A 292 -2.12 -44.90 20.72
N GLU A 293 -2.73 -46.08 20.70
CA GLU A 293 -3.26 -46.75 21.88
C GLU A 293 -2.30 -46.49 23.02
N SER A 294 -2.83 -45.95 24.13
CA SER A 294 -2.12 -45.90 25.39
C SER A 294 -1.59 -47.30 25.67
N VAL A 295 -0.32 -47.55 25.35
CA VAL A 295 0.39 -48.72 25.82
C VAL A 295 0.33 -48.59 27.32
N GLU A 296 -0.54 -49.39 27.95
CA GLU A 296 -0.67 -49.45 29.40
C GLU A 296 0.74 -49.50 29.98
N PRO A 297 1.10 -48.61 30.93
CA PRO A 297 2.42 -48.65 31.50
C PRO A 297 2.54 -49.99 32.23
N LEU A 298 3.36 -50.88 31.66
CA LEU A 298 3.75 -52.13 32.26
C LEU A 298 4.24 -51.85 33.69
N ARG A 299 3.42 -52.22 34.68
CA ARG A 299 3.76 -52.06 36.09
C ARG A 299 4.95 -52.96 36.40
N GLN A 300 6.12 -52.35 36.58
CA GLN A 300 7.33 -53.00 37.02
C GLN A 300 7.23 -53.26 38.54
N THR A 301 7.18 -54.53 38.95
CA THR A 301 7.39 -54.91 40.36
C THR A 301 8.89 -55.10 40.61
N ARG A 302 9.32 -54.97 41.88
CA ARG A 302 10.72 -54.93 42.35
C ARG A 302 11.61 -56.17 42.06
N GLY A 303 11.14 -57.14 41.27
CA GLY A 303 11.94 -58.28 40.79
C GLY A 303 11.62 -58.53 39.33
N GLY A 304 12.47 -58.03 38.42
CA GLY A 304 12.16 -57.95 36.99
C GLY A 304 12.03 -59.29 36.28
N ILE A 305 10.78 -59.70 35.99
CA ILE A 305 10.44 -60.71 34.98
C ILE A 305 9.13 -60.28 34.30
N PHE A 306 9.09 -60.28 32.96
CA PHE A 306 7.88 -60.09 32.14
C PHE A 306 7.35 -61.44 31.65
N LEU A 307 6.04 -61.70 31.77
CA LEU A 307 5.37 -62.87 31.17
C LEU A 307 4.24 -62.41 30.23
N PRO A 308 4.21 -62.86 28.96
CA PRO A 308 3.09 -62.59 28.05
C PRO A 308 2.04 -63.71 28.09
N GLY A 309 0.77 -63.32 28.32
CA GLY A 309 -0.43 -64.05 27.92
C GLY A 309 -0.84 -65.28 28.76
N HIS A 310 -2.16 -65.43 28.90
CA HIS A 310 -2.94 -66.53 29.49
C HIS A 310 -3.12 -66.51 31.02
N VAL A 311 -4.30 -66.76 31.63
CA VAL A 311 -5.66 -67.12 31.21
C VAL A 311 -6.58 -66.88 32.44
N GLN A 312 -7.83 -66.45 32.22
CA GLN A 312 -8.86 -66.39 33.26
C GLN A 312 -9.23 -67.79 33.80
N TYR A 313 -9.57 -67.89 35.09
CA TYR A 313 -10.54 -68.89 35.56
C TYR A 313 -11.67 -68.23 36.37
N LYS A 314 -12.90 -68.47 35.89
CA LYS A 314 -14.17 -68.22 36.57
C LYS A 314 -14.35 -69.23 37.70
N GLY A 315 -14.73 -68.74 38.88
CA GLY A 315 -15.62 -69.44 39.80
C GLY A 315 -15.06 -70.64 40.56
N SER A 316 -14.50 -70.38 41.75
CA SER A 316 -14.63 -71.30 42.89
C SER A 316 -15.31 -70.56 44.04
N ARG A 317 -16.55 -70.99 44.26
CA ARG A 317 -17.48 -70.73 45.34
C ARG A 317 -16.88 -70.86 46.76
N GLU A 318 -17.56 -70.19 47.70
CA GLU A 318 -17.74 -70.58 49.13
C GLU A 318 -16.52 -70.42 50.05
N LEU A 319 -16.60 -70.16 51.36
CA LEU A 319 -17.57 -69.70 52.37
C LEU A 319 -16.72 -69.61 53.66
N LYS A 320 -16.97 -68.62 54.54
CA LYS A 320 -16.62 -68.60 55.99
C LYS A 320 -15.10 -68.52 56.29
N GLN A 321 -14.59 -67.76 57.26
CA GLN A 321 -15.10 -67.12 58.48
C GLN A 321 -14.49 -65.72 58.59
#